data_AF-A0A2W6TXH6-F1
#
_entry.id   AF-A0A2W6TXH6-F1
#
_cell.length_a   1.000
_cell.length_b   1.000
_cell.length_c   1.000
_cell.angle_alpha   90.00
_cell.angle_beta   90.00
_cell.angle_gamma   90.00
#
_symmetry.space_group_name_H-M   'P 1'
#
loop_
_entity.id
_entity.type
_entity.pdbx_description
1 polymer ?
#
loop_
_entity_poly.entity_id
_entity_poly.type
_entity_poly.pdbx_seq_one_letter_code
_entity_poly.pdbx_strand_id
1 'polypeptide(L)'
;MKTFAKNDFYFQLTIFVVISITVIIALLAGNEKIIWLFYFGIGISQLVSYLIRCSYNYKKSLIFKIYGYLILPIFPSLILLAIFGNIDTAAGVFIVIPIISFFYSPILAVLYLIDCHSFYKSQKQKP
;
A
#
# COMPACT_ATOMS: atom_id res chain seq x y z
N MET A 1 -7.70 -2.52 -20.00
CA MET A 1 -7.81 -1.55 -18.88
C MET A 1 -9.10 -1.69 -18.06
N LYS A 2 -10.30 -1.75 -18.68
CA LYS A 2 -11.58 -1.87 -17.94
C LYS A 2 -11.64 -3.10 -17.02
N THR A 3 -11.29 -4.28 -17.52
CA THR A 3 -11.27 -5.54 -16.75
C THR A 3 -10.26 -5.48 -15.60
N PHE A 4 -9.04 -5.01 -15.87
CA PHE A 4 -8.04 -4.80 -14.82
C PHE A 4 -8.55 -3.86 -13.75
N ALA A 5 -9.07 -2.68 -14.11
CA ALA A 5 -9.53 -1.68 -13.13
C ALA A 5 -10.62 -2.24 -12.22
N LYS A 6 -11.53 -3.06 -12.76
CA LYS A 6 -12.55 -3.77 -11.98
C LYS A 6 -11.91 -4.78 -11.02
N ASN A 7 -11.08 -5.68 -11.54
CA ASN A 7 -10.46 -6.75 -10.76
C ASN A 7 -9.54 -6.19 -9.68
N ASP A 8 -8.72 -5.20 -10.02
CA ASP A 8 -7.82 -4.49 -9.11
C ASP A 8 -8.62 -3.86 -7.95
N PHE A 9 -9.69 -3.12 -8.23
CA PHE A 9 -10.52 -2.53 -7.17
C PHE A 9 -11.08 -3.59 -6.21
N TYR A 10 -11.73 -4.65 -6.72
CA TYR A 10 -12.31 -5.68 -5.86
C TYR A 10 -11.25 -6.48 -5.10
N PHE A 11 -10.10 -6.73 -5.73
CA PHE A 11 -8.97 -7.41 -5.10
C PHE A 11 -8.39 -6.57 -3.95
N GLN A 12 -8.11 -5.29 -4.19
CA GLN A 12 -7.60 -4.37 -3.17
C GLN A 12 -8.60 -4.21 -2.02
N LEU A 13 -9.90 -4.11 -2.32
CA LEU A 13 -10.95 -4.05 -1.30
C LEU A 13 -11.02 -5.32 -0.47
N THR A 14 -10.97 -6.49 -1.11
CA THR A 14 -11.03 -7.78 -0.42
C THR A 14 -9.84 -7.94 0.51
N ILE A 15 -8.61 -7.68 0.03
CA ILE A 15 -7.40 -7.74 0.84
C ILE A 15 -7.48 -6.75 2.01
N PHE A 16 -7.89 -5.51 1.75
CA PHE A 16 -8.01 -4.50 2.79
C PHE A 16 -8.96 -4.94 3.91
N VAL A 17 -10.17 -5.42 3.55
CA VAL A 17 -11.16 -5.86 4.55
C VAL A 17 -10.70 -7.09 5.31
N VAL A 18 -10.27 -8.15 4.61
CA VAL A 18 -9.87 -9.41 5.24
C VAL A 18 -8.69 -9.20 6.20
N ILE A 19 -7.65 -8.49 5.76
CA ILE A 19 -6.48 -8.24 6.60
C ILE A 19 -6.83 -7.31 7.76
N SER A 20 -7.59 -6.24 7.53
CA SER A 20 -7.96 -5.32 8.62
C SER A 20 -8.77 -6.02 9.71
N ILE A 21 -9.75 -6.86 9.34
CA ILE A 21 -10.53 -7.65 10.31
C ILE A 21 -9.62 -8.62 11.06
N THR A 22 -8.74 -9.34 10.35
CA THR A 22 -7.79 -10.29 10.95
C THR A 22 -6.88 -9.60 11.97
N VAL A 23 -6.35 -8.43 11.62
CA VAL A 23 -5.49 -7.62 12.48
C VAL A 23 -6.27 -7.16 13.71
N ILE A 24 -7.49 -6.62 13.56
CA ILE A 24 -8.30 -6.17 14.69
C ILE A 24 -8.60 -7.33 15.66
N ILE A 25 -9.04 -8.48 15.16
CA ILE A 25 -9.32 -9.66 16.01
C ILE A 25 -8.07 -10.09 16.78
N ALA A 26 -6.92 -10.17 16.11
CA ALA A 26 -5.69 -10.60 16.73
C ALA A 26 -5.13 -9.57 17.73
N LEU A 27 -5.31 -8.26 17.49
CA LEU A 27 -4.99 -7.23 18.47
C LEU A 27 -5.86 -7.33 19.72
N LEU A 28 -7.17 -7.59 19.57
CA LEU A 28 -8.07 -7.83 20.71
C LEU A 28 -7.70 -9.08 21.51
N ALA A 29 -7.08 -10.07 20.86
CA ALA A 29 -6.55 -11.27 21.49
C ALA A 29 -5.14 -11.10 22.09
N GLY A 30 -4.58 -9.88 22.07
CA GLY A 30 -3.25 -9.57 22.64
C GLY A 30 -2.06 -9.93 21.74
N ASN A 31 -2.28 -10.22 20.45
CA ASN A 31 -1.19 -10.51 19.51
C ASN A 31 -0.80 -9.27 18.70
N GLU A 32 0.01 -8.39 19.31
CA GLU A 32 0.45 -7.13 18.71
C GLU A 32 1.28 -7.29 17.43
N LYS A 33 2.03 -8.40 17.31
CA LYS A 33 2.90 -8.67 16.16
C LYS A 33 2.12 -8.83 14.84
N ILE A 34 0.81 -9.09 14.92
CA ILE A 34 -0.03 -9.21 13.74
C ILE A 34 -0.14 -7.91 12.94
N ILE A 35 0.19 -6.76 13.53
CA ILE A 35 0.11 -5.45 12.86
C ILE A 35 1.02 -5.38 11.64
N TRP A 36 2.10 -6.17 11.61
CA TRP A 36 2.96 -6.32 10.44
C TRP A 36 2.23 -6.92 9.23
N LEU A 37 1.17 -7.72 9.44
CA LEU A 37 0.34 -8.22 8.35
C LEU A 37 -0.43 -7.09 7.65
N PHE A 38 -0.87 -6.08 8.39
CA PHE A 38 -1.42 -4.86 7.79
C PHE A 38 -0.37 -4.20 6.90
N TYR A 39 0.81 -4.02 7.45
CA TYR A 39 1.90 -3.28 6.81
C TYR A 39 2.39 -3.94 5.51
N PHE A 40 2.70 -5.23 5.58
CA PHE A 40 3.21 -5.98 4.43
C PHE A 40 2.10 -6.48 3.53
N GLY A 41 1.01 -7.03 4.08
CA GLY A 41 -0.05 -7.63 3.28
C GLY A 41 -0.82 -6.58 2.45
N ILE A 42 -1.31 -5.53 3.09
CA ILE A 42 -2.01 -4.45 2.37
C ILE A 42 -1.00 -3.61 1.59
N GLY A 43 0.11 -3.20 2.22
CA GLY A 43 1.10 -2.32 1.60
C GLY A 43 1.73 -2.90 0.33
N ILE A 44 2.16 -4.18 0.34
CA ILE A 44 2.74 -4.82 -0.84
C ILE A 44 1.68 -4.98 -1.93
N SER A 45 0.47 -5.44 -1.57
CA SER A 45 -0.62 -5.60 -2.54
C SER A 45 -0.92 -4.29 -3.28
N GLN A 46 -1.02 -3.19 -2.53
CA GLN A 46 -1.27 -1.88 -3.09
C GLN A 46 -0.08 -1.32 -3.88
N LEU A 47 1.17 -1.60 -3.45
CA LEU A 47 2.37 -1.27 -4.24
C LEU A 47 2.38 -1.98 -5.59
N VAL A 48 2.08 -3.29 -5.62
CA VAL A 48 2.03 -4.07 -6.87
C VAL A 48 0.98 -3.49 -7.81
N SER A 49 -0.22 -3.20 -7.30
CA SER A 49 -1.27 -2.49 -8.05
C SER A 49 -0.79 -1.15 -8.59
N TYR A 50 -0.12 -0.35 -7.74
CA TYR A 50 0.40 0.97 -8.13
C TYR A 50 1.40 0.87 -9.28
N LEU A 51 2.36 -0.07 -9.20
CA LEU A 51 3.37 -0.30 -10.23
C LEU A 51 2.73 -0.73 -11.56
N ILE A 52 1.77 -1.66 -11.54
CA ILE A 52 1.04 -2.06 -12.77
C ILE A 52 0.31 -0.85 -13.36
N ARG A 53 -0.32 -0.05 -12.51
CA ARG A 53 -1.06 1.14 -12.94
C ARG A 53 -0.15 2.22 -13.49
N CYS A 54 1.11 2.35 -13.05
CA CYS A 54 2.09 3.25 -13.65
C CYS A 54 2.31 2.95 -15.15
N SER A 55 2.27 1.67 -15.54
CA SER A 55 2.44 1.24 -16.94
C SER A 55 1.25 1.57 -17.86
N TYR A 56 0.10 1.98 -17.31
CA TYR A 56 -1.06 2.36 -18.12
C TYR A 56 -1.09 3.84 -18.47
N ASN A 57 -1.44 4.13 -19.72
CA ASN A 57 -1.61 5.49 -20.21
C ASN A 57 -3.01 6.04 -19.86
N TYR A 58 -3.13 6.71 -18.71
CA TYR A 58 -4.31 7.47 -18.31
C TYR A 58 -3.93 8.63 -17.40
N LYS A 59 -4.80 9.64 -17.31
CA LYS A 59 -4.62 10.78 -16.40
C LYS A 59 -4.67 10.33 -14.94
N LYS A 60 -3.51 10.30 -14.27
CA LYS A 60 -3.40 9.94 -12.84
C LYS A 60 -4.02 11.02 -11.97
N SER A 61 -4.74 10.61 -10.93
CA SER A 61 -5.31 11.52 -9.94
C SER A 61 -4.20 12.11 -9.05
N LEU A 62 -4.53 13.15 -8.29
CA LEU A 62 -3.64 13.68 -7.26
C LEU A 62 -3.38 12.63 -6.17
N ILE A 63 -4.41 11.90 -5.74
CA ILE A 63 -4.31 10.85 -4.72
C ILE A 63 -3.32 9.76 -5.15
N PHE A 64 -3.39 9.33 -6.42
CA PHE A 64 -2.45 8.35 -6.98
C PHE A 64 -1.00 8.83 -6.88
N LYS A 65 -0.74 10.11 -7.17
CA LYS A 65 0.60 10.69 -7.10
C LYS A 65 1.12 10.79 -5.66
N ILE A 66 0.28 11.27 -4.74
CA ILE A 66 0.61 11.36 -3.31
C ILE A 66 0.90 9.96 -2.76
N TYR A 67 0.06 8.99 -3.10
CA TYR A 67 0.26 7.59 -2.73
C TYR A 67 1.61 7.06 -3.20
N GLY A 68 1.91 7.25 -4.49
CA GLY A 68 3.18 6.85 -5.08
C GLY A 68 4.39 7.43 -4.37
N TYR A 69 4.38 8.74 -4.10
CA TYR A 69 5.47 9.42 -3.43
C TYR A 69 5.74 8.90 -2.02
N LEU A 70 4.69 8.53 -1.29
CA LEU A 70 4.80 8.03 0.09
C LEU A 70 5.13 6.54 0.16
N ILE A 71 4.56 5.71 -0.73
CA ILE A 71 4.76 4.24 -0.70
C ILE A 71 6.11 3.81 -1.28
N LEU A 72 6.58 4.50 -2.34
CA LEU A 72 7.78 4.13 -3.07
C LEU A 72 9.05 4.12 -2.21
N PRO A 73 9.29 5.05 -1.28
CA PRO A 73 10.50 4.98 -0.45
C PRO A 73 10.45 3.87 0.60
N ILE A 74 9.26 3.45 1.07
CA ILE A 74 9.11 2.51 2.19
C ILE A 74 9.76 1.14 1.89
N PHE A 75 9.38 0.52 0.77
CA PHE A 75 9.82 -0.84 0.46
C PHE A 75 11.31 -0.94 0.11
N PRO A 76 11.89 -0.05 -0.71
CA PRO A 76 13.34 0.04 -0.89
C PRO A 76 14.07 0.29 0.44
N SER A 77 13.56 1.14 1.33
CA SER A 77 14.16 1.32 2.65
C SER A 77 14.15 0.03 3.48
N LEU A 78 13.04 -0.73 3.46
CA LEU A 78 12.97 -2.03 4.13
C LEU A 78 13.94 -3.06 3.53
N ILE A 79 14.08 -3.09 2.19
CA ILE A 79 15.04 -3.98 1.51
C ILE A 79 16.48 -3.59 1.86
N LEU A 80 16.81 -2.31 1.80
CA LEU A 80 18.14 -1.81 2.14
C LEU A 80 18.46 -2.04 3.62
N LEU A 81 17.49 -1.88 4.52
CA LEU A 81 17.65 -2.22 5.93
C LEU A 81 17.92 -3.71 6.12
N ALA A 82 17.26 -4.60 5.37
CA ALA A 82 17.52 -6.03 5.45
C ALA A 82 18.92 -6.42 4.95
N ILE A 83 19.47 -5.71 3.95
CA ILE A 83 20.79 -5.99 3.37
C ILE A 83 21.92 -5.33 4.19
N PHE A 84 21.74 -4.08 4.59
CA PHE A 84 22.78 -3.22 5.17
C PHE A 84 22.54 -2.86 6.64
N GLY A 85 21.52 -3.43 7.29
CA GLY A 85 21.14 -3.11 8.68
C GLY A 85 22.21 -3.38 9.74
N ASN A 86 23.27 -4.12 9.40
CA ASN A 86 24.42 -4.34 10.25
C ASN A 86 25.43 -3.17 10.24
N ILE A 87 25.21 -2.14 9.42
CA ILE A 87 26.02 -0.93 9.35
C ILE A 87 25.26 0.17 10.10
N ASP A 88 25.72 0.54 11.29
CA ASP A 88 25.00 1.42 12.24
C ASP A 88 24.44 2.72 11.61
N THR A 89 25.23 3.37 10.74
CA THR A 89 24.83 4.61 10.08
C THR A 89 23.79 4.41 8.98
N ALA A 90 23.87 3.32 8.22
CA ALA A 90 22.90 3.00 7.17
C ALA A 90 21.57 2.53 7.78
N ALA A 91 21.62 1.79 8.88
CA ALA A 91 20.44 1.35 9.63
C ALA A 91 19.61 2.54 10.12
N GLY A 92 20.27 3.58 10.67
CA GLY A 92 19.60 4.78 11.15
C GLY A 92 18.82 5.54 10.06
N VAL A 93 19.36 5.65 8.85
CA VAL A 93 18.66 6.35 7.74
C VAL A 93 17.51 5.52 7.20
N PHE A 94 17.70 4.22 7.01
CA PHE A 94 16.69 3.36 6.37
C PHE A 94 15.57 2.93 7.30
N ILE A 95 15.74 2.96 8.62
CA ILE A 95 14.68 2.60 9.58
C ILE A 95 13.67 3.74 9.81
N VAL A 96 14.09 5.00 9.67
CA VAL A 96 13.24 6.17 9.94
C VAL A 96 12.03 6.22 8.99
N ILE A 97 12.25 5.95 7.71
CA ILE A 97 11.19 5.98 6.69
C ILE A 97 10.06 5.00 7.05
N PRO A 98 10.33 3.68 7.23
CA PRO A 98 9.35 2.69 7.69
C PRO A 98 8.61 3.09 8.98
N ILE A 99 9.33 3.59 10.00
CA ILE A 99 8.73 3.98 11.28
C ILE A 99 7.73 5.11 11.10
N ILE A 100 8.10 6.18 10.40
CA ILE A 100 7.18 7.31 10.16
C ILE A 100 5.98 6.84 9.34
N SER A 101 6.22 5.98 8.36
CA SER A 101 5.17 5.47 7.51
C SER A 101 4.13 4.61 8.22
N PHE A 102 4.47 4.03 9.38
CA PHE A 102 3.50 3.34 10.22
C PHE A 102 2.28 4.21 10.58
N PHE A 103 2.49 5.50 10.85
CA PHE A 103 1.43 6.41 11.30
C PHE A 103 0.46 6.81 10.18
N TYR A 104 0.96 7.01 8.97
CA TYR A 104 0.11 7.45 7.85
C TYR A 104 -0.39 6.30 6.98
N SER A 105 0.19 5.10 7.08
CA SER A 105 -0.16 3.95 6.22
C SER A 105 -1.64 3.55 6.27
N PRO A 106 -2.33 3.54 7.42
CA PRO A 106 -3.76 3.23 7.44
C PRO A 106 -4.60 4.19 6.62
N ILE A 107 -4.33 5.49 6.76
CA ILE A 107 -5.02 6.54 5.99
C ILE A 107 -4.69 6.39 4.50
N LEU A 108 -3.41 6.17 4.19
CA LEU A 108 -2.92 6.01 2.84
C LEU A 108 -3.56 4.80 2.13
N ALA A 109 -3.75 3.69 2.86
CA ALA A 109 -4.38 2.49 2.35
C ALA A 109 -5.85 2.73 1.98
N VAL A 110 -6.59 3.50 2.77
CA VAL A 110 -7.98 3.89 2.47
C VAL A 110 -8.03 4.83 1.27
N LEU A 111 -7.14 5.83 1.22
CA LEU A 111 -7.06 6.76 0.09
C LEU A 111 -6.76 6.04 -1.23
N TYR A 112 -5.87 5.05 -1.21
CA TYR A 112 -5.58 4.25 -2.38
C TYR A 112 -6.79 3.46 -2.87
N LEU A 113 -7.58 2.90 -1.96
CA LEU A 113 -8.80 2.17 -2.28
C LEU A 113 -9.86 3.08 -2.93
N ILE A 114 -10.01 4.31 -2.43
CA ILE A 114 -10.86 5.34 -3.03
C ILE A 114 -10.39 5.69 -4.45
N ASP A 115 -9.07 5.78 -4.65
CA ASP A 115 -8.49 6.02 -5.97
C ASP A 115 -8.71 4.84 -6.94
N CYS A 116 -8.55 3.59 -6.48
CA CYS A 116 -8.88 2.39 -7.27
C CYS A 116 -10.37 2.37 -7.69
N HIS A 117 -11.28 2.72 -6.77
CA HIS A 117 -12.70 2.84 -7.09
C HIS A 117 -12.97 3.93 -8.15
N SER A 118 -12.36 5.10 -7.98
CA SER A 118 -12.49 6.22 -8.91
C SER A 118 -11.95 5.86 -10.30
N PHE A 119 -10.82 5.17 -10.35
CA PHE A 119 -10.24 4.63 -11.58
C PHE A 119 -11.19 3.63 -12.24
N TYR A 120 -11.71 2.64 -11.52
CA TYR A 120 -12.70 1.70 -12.03
C TYR A 120 -13.92 2.40 -12.64
N LYS A 121 -14.52 3.36 -11.91
CA LYS A 121 -15.67 4.13 -12.40
C LYS A 121 -15.36 4.91 -13.68
N SER A 122 -14.18 5.54 -13.75
CA SER A 122 -13.73 6.25 -14.95
C SER A 122 -13.58 5.34 -16.18
N GLN A 123 -13.18 4.08 -15.98
CA GLN A 123 -13.04 3.12 -17.07
C GLN A 123 -14.39 2.54 -17.51
N LYS A 124 -15.36 2.41 -16.59
CA LYS A 124 -16.72 1.95 -16.90
C LYS A 124 -17.50 2.94 -17.78
N GLN A 125 -17.23 4.24 -17.65
CA GLN A 125 -17.91 5.30 -18.40
C GLN A 125 -17.34 5.55 -19.80
N LYS A 126 -16.16 5.00 -20.13
CA LYS A 126 -15.63 5.07 -21.50
C LYS A 126 -16.40 4.09 -22.39
N PRO A 127 -16.78 4.45 -23.62
CA PRO A 127 -17.34 3.52 -24.60
C PRO A 127 -16.40 2.33 -24.83
#